data_AF-A0AA97FIJ4-F1
#
_entry.id   AF-A0AA97FIJ4-F1
#
_cell.length_a   1.000
_cell.length_b   1.000
_cell.length_c   1.000
_cell.angle_alpha   90.00
_cell.angle_beta   90.00
_cell.angle_gamma   90.00
#
_symmetry.space_group_name_H-M   'P 1'
#
loop_
_entity.id
_entity.type
_entity.pdbx_description
1 polymer ?
#
loop_
_entity_poly.entity_id
_entity_poly.type
_entity_poly.pdbx_seq_one_letter_code
_entity_poly.pdbx_strand_id
1 'polypeptide(L)'
;MSRDLDVRITALLPNRPHMTLKLIGTDKLGGGVGGWKEVPRRLREPILVWTEQPLRTYTLPLRFDRFLAGWEYTVDGDIRGLQDWASAGRRRTGEHNPPTLVRVSGNVRVPLSINWAITGLDWGEFVVNEQGQRIQQDVTMTLTESVPVTAQGYAEALREALNE
;
A
#
# COMPACT_ATOMS: atom_id res chain seq x y z
N MET A 1 -22.74 6.59 18.80
CA MET A 1 -21.47 5.85 18.81
C MET A 1 -20.85 6.02 17.44
N SER A 2 -19.82 6.86 17.31
CA SER A 2 -19.06 6.96 16.07
C SER A 2 -18.42 5.59 15.83
N ARG A 3 -18.68 4.95 14.69
CA ARG A 3 -17.82 3.84 14.28
C ARG A 3 -16.44 4.46 14.09
N ASP A 4 -15.44 4.03 14.85
CA ASP A 4 -14.07 4.46 14.58
C ASP A 4 -13.74 4.07 13.15
N LEU A 5 -13.61 5.07 12.29
CA LEU A 5 -13.25 4.92 10.88
C LEU A 5 -11.74 4.77 10.72
N ASP A 6 -11.05 4.40 11.79
CA ASP A 6 -9.59 4.38 11.85
C ASP A 6 -9.05 3.18 11.08
N VAL A 7 -8.15 3.48 10.16
CA VAL A 7 -7.38 2.56 9.36
C VAL A 7 -5.94 2.70 9.76
N ARG A 8 -5.35 1.59 10.20
CA ARG A 8 -3.96 1.51 10.62
C ARG A 8 -3.12 0.85 9.53
N ILE A 9 -2.14 1.59 9.03
CA ILE A 9 -1.13 1.13 8.08
C ILE A 9 0.15 0.86 8.84
N THR A 10 0.61 -0.39 8.83
CA THR A 10 1.84 -0.81 9.52
C THR A 10 2.88 -1.22 8.49
N ALA A 11 4.02 -0.54 8.48
CA ALA A 11 5.16 -0.95 7.68
C ALA A 11 5.79 -2.23 8.24
N LEU A 12 5.94 -3.25 7.41
CA LEU A 12 6.52 -4.54 7.78
C LEU A 12 8.03 -4.54 7.54
N LEU A 13 8.49 -4.00 6.41
CA LEU A 13 9.90 -3.95 6.02
C LEU A 13 10.20 -2.67 5.23
N PRO A 14 11.11 -1.81 5.70
CA PRO A 14 11.73 -1.82 7.04
C PRO A 14 10.68 -1.54 8.14
N ASN A 15 10.91 -2.03 9.37
CA ASN A 15 10.02 -1.78 10.50
C ASN A 15 9.99 -0.26 10.79
N ARG A 16 8.84 0.38 10.56
CA ARG A 16 8.60 1.81 10.81
C ARG A 16 7.35 1.97 11.71
N PRO A 17 7.21 3.09 12.44
CA PRO A 17 5.98 3.35 13.20
C PRO A 17 4.75 3.25 12.31
N HIS A 18 3.64 2.76 12.86
CA HIS A 18 2.38 2.68 12.13
C HIS A 18 1.77 4.07 11.96
N MET A 19 1.00 4.24 10.88
CA MET A 19 0.19 5.43 10.64
C MET A 19 -1.29 5.08 10.85
N THR A 20 -2.04 6.00 11.46
CA THR A 20 -3.49 5.88 11.61
C THR A 20 -4.13 7.00 10.81
N LEU A 21 -5.02 6.64 9.89
CA LEU A 21 -5.78 7.57 9.04
C LEU A 21 -7.26 7.25 9.14
N LYS A 22 -8.13 8.21 8.81
CA LYS A 22 -9.58 7.99 8.78
C LYS A 22 -10.01 7.53 7.39
N LEU A 23 -10.84 6.49 7.32
CA LEU A 23 -11.52 6.08 6.09
C LEU A 23 -12.65 7.08 5.78
N ILE A 24 -12.57 7.75 4.64
CA ILE A 24 -13.52 8.83 4.25
C ILE A 24 -14.44 8.43 3.10
N GLY A 25 -14.41 7.16 2.68
CA GLY A 25 -15.21 6.66 1.58
C GLY A 25 -15.38 5.15 1.63
N THR A 26 -15.73 4.58 0.48
CA THR A 26 -15.84 3.11 0.33
C THR A 26 -14.53 2.56 -0.19
N ASP A 27 -13.92 1.67 0.58
CA ASP A 27 -12.78 0.89 0.16
C ASP A 27 -13.17 -0.15 -0.91
N LYS A 28 -12.26 -0.43 -1.85
CA LYS A 28 -12.53 -1.32 -2.98
C LYS A 28 -11.43 -2.35 -3.13
N LEU A 29 -11.78 -3.63 -2.98
CA LEU A 29 -10.92 -4.76 -3.35
C LEU A 29 -11.27 -5.20 -4.77
N GLY A 30 -10.27 -5.30 -5.63
CA GLY A 30 -10.36 -5.81 -6.99
C GLY A 30 -9.23 -6.78 -7.31
N GLY A 31 -9.22 -7.34 -8.52
CA GLY A 31 -8.25 -8.37 -8.90
C GLY A 31 -8.45 -9.67 -8.12
N GLY A 32 -7.42 -10.53 -8.12
CA GLY A 32 -7.43 -11.81 -7.38
C GLY A 32 -8.39 -12.87 -7.90
N VAL A 33 -8.97 -12.66 -9.09
CA VAL A 33 -9.77 -13.70 -9.75
C VAL A 33 -8.78 -14.69 -10.34
N GLY A 34 -8.53 -15.77 -9.61
CA GLY A 34 -7.65 -16.82 -10.10
C GLY A 34 -8.22 -17.52 -11.34
N GLY A 35 -7.34 -18.18 -12.07
CA GLY A 35 -7.69 -18.94 -13.27
C GLY A 35 -6.83 -20.19 -13.40
N TRP A 36 -7.33 -21.17 -14.14
CA TRP A 36 -6.55 -22.33 -14.55
C TRP A 36 -5.58 -21.91 -15.65
N LYS A 37 -4.29 -22.11 -15.41
CA LYS A 37 -3.22 -21.91 -16.39
C LYS A 37 -2.62 -23.25 -16.78
N GLU A 38 -2.52 -23.50 -18.08
CA GLU A 38 -1.76 -24.63 -18.60
C GLU A 38 -0.26 -24.38 -18.42
N VAL A 39 0.41 -25.34 -17.77
CA VAL A 39 1.86 -25.35 -17.64
C VAL A 39 2.41 -26.47 -18.52
N PRO A 40 3.13 -26.12 -19.61
CA PRO A 40 3.69 -27.13 -20.50
C PRO A 40 4.77 -27.93 -19.78
N ARG A 41 4.81 -29.23 -20.04
CA ARG A 41 5.84 -30.13 -19.52
C ARG A 41 6.61 -30.75 -20.67
N ARG A 42 7.95 -30.73 -20.57
CA ARG A 42 8.79 -31.37 -21.58
C ARG A 42 8.49 -32.87 -21.61
N LEU A 43 8.07 -33.36 -22.78
CA LEU A 43 7.75 -34.76 -23.06
C LEU A 43 6.60 -35.36 -22.23
N ARG A 44 5.67 -34.52 -21.71
CA ARG A 44 4.48 -34.97 -20.96
C ARG A 44 3.29 -34.07 -21.27
N GLU A 45 2.09 -34.54 -20.97
CA GLU A 45 0.87 -33.75 -21.07
C GLU A 45 0.96 -32.49 -20.18
N PRO A 46 0.42 -31.34 -20.65
CA PRO A 46 0.30 -30.14 -19.83
C PRO A 46 -0.49 -30.42 -18.56
N ILE A 47 -0.15 -29.70 -17.48
CA ILE A 47 -0.93 -29.72 -16.26
C ILE A 47 -1.64 -28.38 -16.09
N LEU A 48 -2.86 -28.40 -15.55
CA LEU A 48 -3.57 -27.20 -15.16
C LEU A 48 -3.17 -26.83 -13.74
N VAL A 49 -2.64 -25.63 -13.56
CA VAL A 49 -2.32 -25.06 -12.26
C VAL A 49 -3.24 -23.86 -12.02
N TRP A 50 -3.82 -23.78 -10.83
CA TRP A 50 -4.57 -22.60 -10.42
C TRP A 50 -3.59 -21.46 -10.12
N THR A 51 -3.73 -20.33 -10.80
CA THR A 51 -2.91 -19.14 -10.59
C THR A 51 -3.77 -17.95 -10.19
N GLU A 52 -3.43 -17.24 -9.11
CA GLU A 52 -4.11 -16.02 -8.67
C GLU A 52 -3.66 -14.78 -9.48
N GLN A 53 -3.77 -14.86 -10.82
CA GLN A 53 -3.51 -13.72 -11.70
C GLN A 53 -4.83 -13.17 -12.26
N PRO A 54 -5.05 -11.84 -12.22
CA PRO A 54 -4.14 -10.80 -11.72
C PRO A 54 -4.09 -10.74 -10.19
N LEU A 55 -2.99 -10.22 -9.63
CA LEU A 55 -2.84 -9.98 -8.20
C LEU A 55 -3.99 -9.10 -7.67
N ARG A 56 -4.31 -9.23 -6.38
CA ARG A 56 -5.33 -8.38 -5.77
C ARG A 56 -4.84 -6.93 -5.74
N THR A 57 -5.75 -6.01 -6.02
CA THR A 57 -5.54 -4.56 -5.90
C THR A 57 -6.54 -4.02 -4.90
N TYR A 58 -6.09 -3.15 -4.01
CA TYR A 58 -6.92 -2.57 -2.97
C TYR A 58 -6.80 -1.04 -2.97
N THR A 59 -7.95 -0.37 -3.08
CA THR A 59 -8.04 1.10 -3.12
C THR A 59 -8.71 1.62 -1.85
N LEU A 60 -8.02 2.55 -1.18
CA LEU A 60 -8.37 3.07 0.13
C LEU A 60 -8.47 4.60 0.10
N PRO A 61 -9.68 5.18 0.18
CA PRO A 61 -9.87 6.61 0.37
C PRO A 61 -9.68 6.99 1.84
N LEU A 62 -8.55 7.61 2.17
CA LEU A 62 -8.12 7.94 3.52
C LEU A 62 -7.99 9.45 3.73
N ARG A 63 -7.97 9.86 4.99
CA ARG A 63 -7.73 11.24 5.41
C ARG A 63 -6.73 11.29 6.55
N PHE A 64 -5.71 12.10 6.36
CA PHE A 64 -4.93 12.62 7.47
C PHE A 64 -5.77 13.67 8.18
N ASP A 65 -6.02 13.47 9.46
CA ASP A 65 -6.84 14.36 10.28
C ASP A 65 -6.14 14.59 11.61
N ARG A 66 -5.62 15.82 11.77
CA ARG A 66 -5.03 16.30 13.03
C ARG A 66 -5.85 17.43 13.63
N PHE A 67 -7.14 17.50 13.30
CA PHE A 67 -8.04 18.49 13.86
C PHE A 67 -8.37 18.16 15.33
N LEU A 68 -7.52 18.63 16.25
CA LEU A 68 -7.79 18.61 17.69
C LEU A 68 -8.14 20.01 18.16
N ALA A 69 -9.22 20.14 18.93
CA ALA A 69 -9.63 21.42 19.50
C ALA A 69 -8.49 22.01 20.35
N GLY A 70 -7.92 23.13 19.90
CA GLY A 70 -6.87 23.88 20.60
C GLY A 70 -5.43 23.46 20.30
N TRP A 71 -5.20 22.44 19.46
CA TRP A 71 -3.86 21.99 19.07
C TRP A 71 -3.84 21.66 17.57
N GLU A 72 -3.28 22.57 16.78
CA GLU A 72 -3.14 22.40 15.33
C GLU A 72 -1.77 21.80 15.02
N TYR A 73 -1.72 20.48 14.84
CA TYR A 73 -0.54 19.81 14.33
C TYR A 73 -0.60 19.71 12.82
N THR A 74 0.51 20.03 12.15
CA THR A 74 0.62 19.80 10.70
C THR A 74 0.63 18.31 10.36
N VAL A 75 -0.05 17.94 9.26
CA VAL A 75 0.00 16.60 8.67
C VAL A 75 1.18 16.39 7.73
N ASP A 76 2.00 17.42 7.48
CA ASP A 76 3.09 17.38 6.48
C ASP A 76 4.14 16.29 6.78
N GLY A 77 4.42 16.02 8.06
CA GLY A 77 5.35 14.96 8.47
C GLY A 77 4.82 13.57 8.13
N ASP A 78 3.52 13.33 8.39
CA ASP A 78 2.86 12.07 8.11
C ASP A 78 2.73 11.84 6.59
N ILE A 79 2.42 12.89 5.82
CA ILE A 79 2.39 12.88 4.34
C ILE A 79 3.75 12.48 3.78
N ARG A 80 4.84 13.14 4.23
CA ARG A 80 6.21 12.80 3.79
C ARG A 80 6.56 11.37 4.16
N GLY A 81 6.21 10.92 5.36
CA GLY A 81 6.41 9.55 5.79
C GLY A 81 5.72 8.54 4.87
N LEU A 82 4.47 8.79 4.46
CA LEU A 82 3.74 7.90 3.55
C LEU A 82 4.33 7.93 2.13
N GLN A 83 4.75 9.10 1.64
CA GLN A 83 5.47 9.24 0.38
C GLN A 83 6.81 8.48 0.41
N ASP A 84 7.52 8.49 1.54
CA ASP A 84 8.75 7.73 1.75
C ASP A 84 8.50 6.21 1.79
N TRP A 85 7.30 5.77 2.17
CA TRP A 85 6.94 4.34 2.16
C TRP A 85 6.60 3.87 0.74
N ALA A 86 5.89 4.71 -0.01
CA ALA A 86 5.51 4.48 -1.39
C ALA A 86 6.71 4.59 -2.35
N SER A 87 7.64 5.50 -2.07
CA SER A 87 8.87 5.61 -2.84
C SER A 87 9.81 4.46 -2.45
N ALA A 88 10.07 3.59 -3.41
CA ALA A 88 11.24 2.73 -3.46
C ALA A 88 12.50 3.59 -3.27
N GLY A 89 12.88 3.88 -2.01
CA GLY A 89 13.91 4.87 -1.72
C GLY A 89 15.20 4.57 -2.50
N ARG A 90 15.74 5.54 -3.23
CA ARG A 90 17.04 5.36 -3.90
C ARG A 90 18.12 5.20 -2.84
N ARG A 91 18.70 4.01 -2.71
CA ARG A 91 19.85 3.79 -1.81
C ARG A 91 21.14 4.36 -2.41
N ARG A 92 21.22 4.39 -3.75
CA ARG A 92 22.31 4.94 -4.57
C ARG A 92 21.81 5.21 -5.99
N THR A 93 22.52 6.02 -6.77
CA THR A 93 22.28 6.17 -8.21
C THR A 93 22.35 4.79 -8.89
N GLY A 94 21.22 4.30 -9.41
CA GLY A 94 21.14 3.00 -10.09
C GLY A 94 20.60 1.82 -9.26
N GLU A 95 20.31 1.99 -7.96
CA GLU A 95 19.69 0.94 -7.13
C GLU A 95 18.30 1.38 -6.64
N HIS A 96 17.27 0.65 -7.09
CA HIS A 96 15.90 0.79 -6.59
C HIS A 96 15.72 -0.09 -5.35
N ASN A 97 15.35 0.48 -4.20
CA ASN A 97 14.89 -0.35 -3.09
C ASN A 97 13.51 -0.93 -3.39
N PRO A 98 13.13 -2.07 -2.78
CA PRO A 98 11.74 -2.42 -2.64
C PRO A 98 10.84 -1.26 -2.20
N PRO A 99 9.62 -1.06 -2.77
CA PRO A 99 8.54 -0.41 -2.03
C PRO A 99 8.35 -1.03 -0.64
N THR A 100 8.02 -0.19 0.35
CA THR A 100 7.77 -0.65 1.71
C THR A 100 6.53 -1.54 1.70
N LEU A 101 6.66 -2.78 2.21
CA LEU A 101 5.51 -3.65 2.39
C LEU A 101 4.72 -3.20 3.62
N VAL A 102 3.41 -3.07 3.46
CA VAL A 102 2.51 -2.61 4.50
C VAL A 102 1.42 -3.64 4.79
N ARG A 103 0.97 -3.65 6.04
CA ARG A 103 -0.25 -4.30 6.48
C ARG A 103 -1.31 -3.25 6.78
N VAL A 104 -2.51 -3.48 6.26
CA VAL A 104 -3.68 -2.65 6.55
C VAL A 104 -4.57 -3.35 7.57
N SER A 105 -5.05 -2.60 8.55
CA SER A 105 -5.91 -3.09 9.63
C SER A 105 -6.85 -1.99 10.11
N GLY A 106 -7.82 -2.33 10.97
CA GLY A 106 -8.84 -1.39 11.45
C GLY A 106 -10.13 -1.54 10.66
N ASN A 107 -10.78 -0.42 10.33
CA ASN A 107 -12.07 -0.42 9.65
C ASN A 107 -11.95 -0.64 8.12
N VAL A 108 -11.47 -1.82 7.72
CA VAL A 108 -11.24 -2.20 6.32
C VAL A 108 -11.85 -3.56 6.00
N ARG A 109 -12.19 -3.80 4.73
CA ARG A 109 -12.85 -5.05 4.29
C ARG A 109 -11.88 -6.10 3.74
N VAL A 110 -10.58 -5.95 3.96
CA VAL A 110 -9.55 -6.85 3.44
C VAL A 110 -9.03 -7.84 4.48
N PRO A 111 -8.62 -9.05 4.06
CA PRO A 111 -7.96 -10.00 4.96
C PRO A 111 -6.66 -9.45 5.54
N LEU A 112 -6.48 -9.57 6.86
CA LEU A 112 -5.28 -9.11 7.59
C LEU A 112 -4.03 -9.94 7.28
N SER A 113 -4.19 -11.10 6.64
CA SER A 113 -3.10 -12.00 6.25
C SER A 113 -2.33 -11.54 5.01
N ILE A 114 -2.86 -10.56 4.27
CA ILE A 114 -2.26 -10.09 3.02
C ILE A 114 -1.29 -8.95 3.32
N ASN A 115 -0.10 -9.04 2.74
CA ASN A 115 0.87 -7.95 2.71
C ASN A 115 0.71 -7.18 1.40
N TRP A 116 0.83 -5.87 1.47
CA TRP A 116 0.56 -4.98 0.36
C TRP A 116 1.80 -4.15 0.02
N ALA A 117 2.06 -3.94 -1.26
CA ALA A 117 2.95 -2.87 -1.71
C ALA A 117 2.10 -1.63 -2.03
N ILE A 118 2.57 -0.44 -1.62
CA ILE A 118 1.94 0.81 -2.04
C ILE A 118 2.37 1.09 -3.49
N THR A 119 1.41 1.15 -4.39
CA THR A 119 1.66 1.34 -5.84
C THR A 119 1.14 2.68 -6.35
N GLY A 120 0.29 3.37 -5.58
CA GLY A 120 -0.18 4.71 -5.93
C GLY A 120 -0.65 5.51 -4.72
N LEU A 121 -0.41 6.82 -4.79
CA LEU A 121 -0.94 7.82 -3.87
C LEU A 121 -1.53 8.96 -4.72
N ASP A 122 -2.82 9.18 -4.60
CA ASP A 122 -3.52 10.29 -5.24
C ASP A 122 -4.02 11.27 -4.17
N TRP A 123 -3.57 12.52 -4.25
CA TRP A 123 -3.79 13.52 -3.21
C TRP A 123 -5.01 14.37 -3.53
N GLY A 124 -5.97 14.40 -2.61
CA GLY A 124 -7.23 15.13 -2.76
C GLY A 124 -7.21 16.49 -2.07
N GLU A 125 -8.39 16.89 -1.59
CA GLU A 125 -8.60 18.15 -0.87
C GLU A 125 -7.77 18.23 0.42
N PHE A 126 -7.43 19.46 0.81
CA PHE A 126 -6.69 19.74 2.03
C PHE A 126 -7.30 20.94 2.76
N VAL A 127 -7.07 21.00 4.07
CA VAL A 127 -7.47 22.13 4.93
C VAL A 127 -6.21 22.69 5.57
N VAL A 128 -6.12 24.02 5.60
CA VAL A 128 -5.05 24.75 6.28
C VAL A 128 -5.59 25.51 7.48
N ASN A 129 -4.74 25.71 8.48
CA ASN A 129 -5.02 26.62 9.58
C ASN A 129 -4.72 28.09 9.22
N GLU A 130 -4.96 29.00 10.16
CA GLU A 130 -4.67 30.45 10.01
C GLU A 130 -3.19 30.74 9.73
N GLN A 131 -2.29 29.83 10.11
CA GLN A 131 -0.85 29.93 9.86
C GLN A 131 -0.44 29.37 8.48
N GLY A 132 -1.39 28.91 7.67
CA GLY A 132 -1.14 28.32 6.35
C GLY A 132 -0.58 26.89 6.38
N GLN A 133 -0.58 26.23 7.54
CA GLN A 133 -0.12 24.86 7.70
C GLN A 133 -1.25 23.87 7.40
N ARG A 134 -0.95 22.78 6.69
CA ARG A 134 -1.94 21.73 6.40
C ARG A 134 -2.25 20.94 7.66
N ILE A 135 -3.51 20.93 8.08
CA ILE A 135 -4.00 20.18 9.24
C ILE A 135 -4.87 18.97 8.84
N GLN A 136 -5.32 18.95 7.59
CA GLN A 136 -6.07 17.84 7.00
C GLN A 136 -5.64 17.65 5.53
N GLN A 137 -5.56 16.40 5.08
CA GLN A 137 -5.28 16.04 3.70
C GLN A 137 -5.96 14.72 3.33
N ASP A 138 -6.73 14.71 2.27
CA ASP A 138 -7.32 13.50 1.70
C ASP A 138 -6.32 12.81 0.79
N VAL A 139 -6.31 11.49 0.80
CA VAL A 139 -5.45 10.66 -0.05
C VAL A 139 -6.17 9.37 -0.43
N THR A 140 -6.17 9.05 -1.72
CA THR A 140 -6.54 7.73 -2.20
C THR A 140 -5.28 6.90 -2.36
N MET A 141 -5.14 5.87 -1.53
CA MET A 141 -4.01 4.95 -1.59
C MET A 141 -4.39 3.70 -2.39
N THR A 142 -3.56 3.36 -3.37
CA THR A 142 -3.68 2.13 -4.14
C THR A 142 -2.59 1.16 -3.70
N LEU A 143 -3.03 -0.07 -3.42
CA LEU A 143 -2.21 -1.16 -2.91
C LEU A 143 -2.29 -2.33 -3.86
N THR A 144 -1.18 -3.04 -4.05
CA THR A 144 -1.15 -4.30 -4.79
C THR A 144 -0.64 -5.40 -3.88
N GLU A 145 -1.28 -6.56 -3.91
CA GLU A 145 -0.90 -7.71 -3.12
C GLU A 145 0.55 -8.09 -3.41
N SER A 146 1.34 -8.23 -2.35
CA SER A 146 2.69 -8.75 -2.43
C SER A 146 2.63 -10.23 -2.06
N VAL A 147 2.87 -11.08 -3.05
CA VAL A 147 3.16 -12.50 -2.81
C VAL A 147 4.45 -12.54 -1.99
N PRO A 148 4.55 -13.38 -0.94
CA PRO A 148 5.79 -13.54 -0.19
C PRO A 148 6.85 -14.14 -1.11
N VAL A 149 7.56 -13.26 -1.80
CA VAL A 149 8.86 -13.58 -2.30
C VAL A 149 9.73 -13.65 -1.07
N THR A 150 10.27 -14.84 -0.79
CA THR A 150 11.46 -14.96 0.05
C THR A 150 12.40 -13.81 -0.31
N ALA A 151 13.11 -13.23 0.66
CA ALA A 151 13.94 -12.04 0.43
C ALA A 151 14.87 -12.16 -0.81
N GLN A 152 15.22 -13.40 -1.20
CA GLN A 152 15.89 -13.75 -2.46
C GLN A 152 15.04 -13.55 -3.72
N GLY A 153 13.83 -14.11 -3.80
CA GLY A 153 13.01 -13.99 -5.00
C GLY A 153 12.51 -12.55 -5.24
N TYR A 154 12.46 -11.72 -4.18
CA TYR A 154 12.08 -10.31 -4.31
C TYR A 154 13.17 -9.54 -5.07
N ALA A 155 14.43 -9.80 -4.73
CA ALA A 155 15.58 -9.22 -5.42
C ALA A 155 15.71 -9.74 -6.86
N GLU A 156 15.28 -10.97 -7.13
CA GLU A 156 15.25 -11.56 -8.49
C GLU A 156 14.13 -10.97 -9.35
N ALA A 157 12.91 -10.86 -8.84
CA ALA A 157 11.79 -10.24 -9.56
C ALA A 157 12.08 -8.77 -9.91
N LEU A 158 12.76 -8.04 -9.01
CA LEU A 158 13.18 -6.66 -9.27
C LEU A 158 14.30 -6.59 -10.32
N ARG A 159 15.19 -7.58 -10.39
CA ARG A 159 16.24 -7.68 -11.42
C ARG A 159 15.68 -8.03 -12.80
N GLU A 160 14.65 -8.88 -12.85
CA GLU A 160 13.99 -9.26 -14.09
C GLU A 160 13.21 -8.08 -14.68
N ALA A 161 12.45 -7.34 -13.85
CA ALA A 161 11.70 -6.16 -14.28
C ALA A 161 12.55 -4.93 -14.67
N LEU A 162 13.85 -4.91 -14.34
CA LEU A 162 14.78 -3.81 -14.65
C LEU A 162 15.73 -4.13 -15.82
N ASN A 163 15.70 -5.36 -16.34
CA ASN A 163 16.52 -5.81 -17.48
C ASN A 163 15.71 -6.00 -18.78
N GLU A 164 14.44 -5.60 -18.78
CA GLU A 164 13.58 -5.36 -19.97
C GLU A 164 13.34 -3.86 -20.16
#